data_AF-A0A0C3B5C7-F1
#
_entry.id   AF-A0A0C3B5C7-F1
#
_cell.length_a   1.000
_cell.length_b   1.000
_cell.length_c   1.000
_cell.angle_alpha   90.00
_cell.angle_beta   90.00
_cell.angle_gamma   90.00
#
_symmetry.space_group_name_H-M   'P 1'
#
loop_
_entity.id
_entity.type
_entity.pdbx_description
1 polymer ?
#
loop_
_entity_poly.entity_id
_entity_poly.type
_entity_poly.pdbx_seq_one_letter_code
_entity_poly.pdbx_strand_id
1 'polypeptide(L)'
;MVKIKKNLKLASFDGGGIRALSQVEIMNNIMYRLNWDDEEDESERPTLPCEHFDLMGGSGTGGLLVLLFTKLRMSVEEASEVLSTIATQVYGNNQMEPSQRSMKLRKCLEDALKEK
;
A
#
# COMPACT_ATOMS: atom_id res chain seq x y z
N MET A 1 -12.98 25.13 26.56
CA MET A 1 -12.46 23.86 26.03
C MET A 1 -11.92 24.13 24.63
N VAL A 2 -10.60 24.25 24.46
CA VAL A 2 -9.99 24.50 23.15
C VAL A 2 -10.06 23.19 22.37
N LYS A 3 -10.82 23.14 21.28
CA LYS A 3 -10.74 22.03 20.32
C LYS A 3 -9.38 22.14 19.63
N ILE A 4 -8.44 21.27 20.01
CA ILE A 4 -7.21 21.08 19.22
C ILE A 4 -7.66 20.56 17.87
N LYS A 5 -7.36 21.32 16.81
CA LYS A 5 -7.72 20.97 15.44
C LYS A 5 -6.80 19.81 15.02
N LYS A 6 -7.35 18.63 14.77
CA LYS A 6 -6.57 17.52 14.20
C LYS A 6 -5.99 17.98 12.86
N ASN A 7 -4.67 17.90 12.70
CA ASN A 7 -4.01 18.18 11.44
C ASN A 7 -4.37 17.07 10.44
N LEU A 8 -4.63 17.45 9.19
CA LEU A 8 -4.97 16.52 8.12
C LEU A 8 -3.70 15.78 7.67
N LYS A 9 -3.76 14.44 7.64
CA LYS A 9 -2.65 13.58 7.20
C LYS A 9 -2.98 12.98 5.83
N LEU A 10 -2.16 13.28 4.83
CA LEU A 10 -2.36 12.87 3.43
C LEU A 10 -1.16 12.04 2.96
N ALA A 11 -1.40 10.97 2.21
CA ALA A 11 -0.35 10.23 1.50
C ALA A 11 -0.65 10.18 -0.01
N SER A 12 0.38 10.38 -0.83
CA SER A 12 0.28 10.28 -2.29
C SER A 12 1.33 9.31 -2.82
N PHE A 13 0.92 8.45 -3.75
CA PHE A 13 1.76 7.42 -4.34
C PHE A 13 1.82 7.54 -5.87
N ASP A 14 3.04 7.58 -6.39
CA ASP A 14 3.28 7.76 -7.82
C ASP A 14 3.27 6.43 -8.58
N GLY A 15 3.03 6.52 -9.89
CA GLY A 15 3.27 5.39 -10.79
C GLY A 15 4.77 5.12 -10.95
N GLY A 16 5.17 3.85 -10.95
CA GLY A 16 6.59 3.48 -11.10
C GLY A 16 6.88 2.04 -11.52
N GLY A 17 5.86 1.20 -11.69
CA GLY A 17 6.04 -0.23 -11.97
C GLY A 17 6.75 -0.90 -10.79
N ILE A 18 7.82 -1.64 -11.06
CA ILE A 18 8.64 -2.30 -10.04
C ILE A 18 9.23 -1.32 -8.99
N ARG A 19 9.43 -0.05 -9.36
CA ARG A 19 9.95 0.97 -8.42
C ARG A 19 8.97 1.30 -7.29
N ALA A 20 7.70 0.88 -7.39
CA ALA A 20 6.74 1.08 -6.30
C ALA A 20 7.15 0.35 -5.00
N LEU A 21 8.03 -0.66 -5.06
CA LEU A 21 8.63 -1.28 -3.87
C LEU A 21 9.40 -0.29 -2.99
N SER A 22 10.04 0.73 -3.57
CA SER A 22 10.69 1.77 -2.75
C SER A 22 9.69 2.62 -1.98
N GLN A 23 8.49 2.83 -2.54
CA GLN A 23 7.42 3.57 -1.86
C GLN A 23 6.84 2.75 -0.69
N VAL A 24 6.80 1.42 -0.82
CA VAL A 24 6.44 0.52 0.29
C VAL A 24 7.48 0.62 1.41
N GLU A 25 8.77 0.58 1.09
CA GLU A 25 9.83 0.69 2.09
C GLU A 25 9.81 2.04 2.82
N ILE A 26 9.56 3.14 2.09
CA ILE A 26 9.36 4.46 2.69
C ILE A 26 8.15 4.44 3.63
N MET A 27 7.02 3.86 3.21
CA MET A 27 5.84 3.74 4.06
C MET A 27 6.12 2.87 5.30
N ASN A 28 6.91 1.80 5.17
CA ASN A 28 7.30 0.94 6.29
C ASN A 28 8.06 1.74 7.35
N ASN A 29 9.04 2.55 6.91
CA ASN A 29 9.80 3.43 7.79
C ASN A 29 8.93 4.53 8.44
N ILE A 30 7.93 5.06 7.73
CA ILE A 30 6.98 6.02 8.29
C ILE A 30 6.12 5.36 9.36
N MET A 31 5.53 4.20 9.06
CA MET A 31 4.65 3.47 9.97
C MET A 31 5.41 2.98 11.21
N TYR A 32 6.65 2.51 11.05
CA TYR A 32 7.51 2.16 12.17
C TYR A 32 7.69 3.32 13.16
N ARG A 33 7.94 4.54 12.65
CA ARG A 33 8.09 5.73 13.49
C ARG A 33 6.78 6.18 14.14
N LEU A 34 5.68 6.14 13.39
CA LEU A 34 4.36 6.47 13.93
C LEU A 34 3.96 5.51 15.07
N ASN A 35 4.25 4.22 14.93
CA ASN A 35 3.94 3.23 15.95
C ASN A 35 4.85 3.33 17.17
N TRP A 36 6.09 3.77 16.99
CA TRP A 36 7.01 4.03 18.10
C TRP A 36 6.55 5.20 18.97
N ASP A 37 5.96 6.24 18.35
CA ASP A 37 5.43 7.40 19.09
C ASP A 37 4.09 7.09 19.80
N ASP A 38 3.42 5.99 19.42
CA ASP A 38 2.11 5.55 19.93
C ASP A 38 2.21 4.44 21.02
N GLU A 39 3.36 4.28 21.67
CA GLU A 39 3.66 3.28 22.73
C GLU A 39 2.68 3.25 23.94
N GLU A 40 1.66 4.13 23.99
CA GLU A 40 0.59 4.09 24.98
C GLU A 40 -0.51 3.05 24.67
N ASP A 41 -0.58 2.51 23.45
CA ASP A 41 -1.61 1.54 23.03
C ASP A 41 -1.00 0.12 22.90
N GLU A 42 -1.16 -0.72 23.93
CA GLU A 42 -0.69 -2.13 24.03
C GLU A 42 -1.36 -3.09 23.02
N SER A 43 -1.85 -2.60 21.89
CA SER A 43 -2.46 -3.45 20.87
C SER A 43 -1.37 -4.25 20.17
N GLU A 44 -1.36 -5.58 20.34
CA GLU A 44 -0.43 -6.50 19.66
C GLU A 44 -0.58 -6.53 18.13
N ARG A 45 -1.58 -5.85 17.57
CA ARG A 45 -1.82 -5.84 16.12
C ARG A 45 -1.01 -4.74 15.43
N PRO A 46 -0.39 -5.02 14.27
CA PRO A 46 0.23 -3.98 13.47
C PRO A 46 -0.83 -2.94 13.06
N THR A 47 -0.53 -1.67 13.30
CA THR A 47 -1.40 -0.58 12.82
C THR A 47 -1.36 -0.51 11.30
N LEU A 48 -2.49 -0.16 10.71
CA LEU A 48 -2.63 -0.13 9.25
C LEU A 48 -2.37 1.29 8.74
N PRO A 49 -1.77 1.46 7.55
CA PRO A 49 -1.59 2.78 6.97
C PRO A 49 -2.91 3.57 6.85
N CYS A 50 -4.02 2.89 6.53
CA CYS A 50 -5.34 3.54 6.44
C CYS A 50 -5.92 4.01 7.78
N GLU A 51 -5.31 3.69 8.92
CA GLU A 51 -5.70 4.20 10.25
C GLU A 51 -4.99 5.52 10.57
N HIS A 52 -3.84 5.77 9.94
CA HIS A 52 -3.01 6.96 10.19
C HIS A 52 -3.28 8.12 9.24
N PHE A 53 -3.67 7.84 8.00
CA PHE A 53 -3.88 8.87 6.98
C PHE A 53 -5.37 9.09 6.69
N ASP A 54 -5.82 10.35 6.71
CA ASP A 54 -7.21 10.71 6.45
C ASP A 54 -7.57 10.57 4.95
N LEU A 55 -6.56 10.64 4.07
CA LEU A 55 -6.72 10.39 2.64
C LEU A 55 -5.43 9.80 2.05
N MET A 56 -5.60 8.80 1.19
CA MET A 56 -4.54 8.25 0.37
C MET A 56 -4.93 8.34 -1.11
N GLY A 57 -4.02 8.82 -1.95
CA GLY A 57 -4.22 8.95 -3.39
C GLY A 57 -3.04 8.37 -4.17
N GLY A 58 -3.27 7.95 -5.41
CA GLY A 58 -2.19 7.46 -6.24
C GLY A 58 -2.60 7.12 -7.66
N SER A 59 -1.61 6.97 -8.54
CA SER A 59 -1.82 6.65 -9.96
C SER A 59 -1.00 5.45 -10.41
N GLY A 60 -1.51 4.69 -11.38
CA GLY A 60 -0.86 3.46 -11.86
C GLY A 60 -0.58 2.47 -10.73
N THR A 61 0.70 2.17 -10.49
CA THR A 61 1.14 1.31 -9.38
C THR A 61 0.95 1.93 -8.01
N GLY A 62 1.02 3.26 -7.90
CA GLY A 62 0.64 3.96 -6.67
C GLY A 62 -0.86 3.82 -6.37
N GLY A 63 -1.71 3.78 -7.40
CA GLY A 63 -3.14 3.50 -7.22
C GLY A 63 -3.40 2.08 -6.72
N LEU A 64 -2.60 1.12 -7.18
CA LEU A 64 -2.60 -0.25 -6.63
C LEU A 64 -2.21 -0.25 -5.15
N LEU A 65 -1.14 0.45 -4.75
CA LEU A 65 -0.74 0.58 -3.34
C LEU A 65 -1.87 1.13 -2.47
N VAL A 66 -2.53 2.19 -2.93
CA VAL A 66 -3.69 2.76 -2.23
C VAL A 66 -4.79 1.72 -2.06
N LEU A 67 -5.06 0.90 -3.08
CA LEU A 67 -6.05 -0.17 -2.98
C LEU A 67 -5.67 -1.22 -1.93
N LEU A 68 -4.40 -1.65 -1.89
CA LEU A 68 -3.89 -2.59 -0.89
C LEU A 68 -4.04 -2.01 0.53
N PHE A 69 -3.57 -0.78 0.77
CA PHE A 69 -3.62 -0.16 2.10
C PHE A 69 -5.02 0.18 2.57
N THR A 70 -5.92 0.62 1.67
CA THR A 70 -7.22 1.18 2.06
C THR A 70 -8.38 0.20 1.90
N LYS A 71 -8.50 -0.46 0.74
CA LYS A 71 -9.63 -1.35 0.45
C LYS A 71 -9.42 -2.75 0.97
N LEU A 72 -8.21 -3.29 0.79
CA LEU A 72 -7.85 -4.59 1.37
C LEU A 72 -7.41 -4.47 2.82
N ARG A 73 -7.26 -3.25 3.35
CA ARG A 73 -6.83 -2.98 4.74
C ARG A 73 -5.58 -3.81 5.10
N MET A 74 -4.57 -3.74 4.23
CA MET A 74 -3.33 -4.48 4.40
C MET A 74 -2.33 -3.71 5.26
N SER A 75 -1.56 -4.43 6.06
CA SER A 75 -0.34 -3.90 6.69
C SER A 75 0.69 -3.55 5.61
N VAL A 76 1.76 -2.85 6.00
CA VAL A 76 2.84 -2.56 5.03
C VAL A 76 3.53 -3.83 4.55
N GLU A 77 3.65 -4.82 5.43
CA GLU A 77 4.24 -6.12 5.12
C GLU A 77 3.38 -6.92 4.14
N GLU A 78 2.08 -7.07 4.40
CA GLU A 78 1.13 -7.74 3.50
C GLU A 78 1.12 -7.07 2.11
N ALA A 79 1.09 -5.73 2.08
CA ALA A 79 1.12 -4.99 0.82
C ALA A 79 2.46 -5.17 0.07
N SER A 80 3.57 -5.32 0.79
CA SER A 80 4.90 -5.58 0.21
C SER A 80 4.94 -6.92 -0.51
N GLU A 81 4.39 -7.98 0.09
CA GLU A 81 4.33 -9.32 -0.49
C GLU A 81 3.48 -9.35 -1.76
N VAL A 82 2.28 -8.77 -1.69
CA VAL A 82 1.37 -8.68 -2.84
C VAL A 82 1.99 -7.84 -3.96
N LEU A 83 2.61 -6.69 -3.63
CA LEU A 83 3.25 -5.86 -4.64
C LEU A 83 4.48 -6.53 -5.25
N SER A 84 5.27 -7.27 -4.47
CA SER A 84 6.43 -8.03 -4.97
C SER A 84 5.98 -9.10 -5.98
N THR A 85 4.86 -9.77 -5.69
CA THR A 85 4.23 -10.74 -6.58
C THR A 85 3.78 -10.07 -7.88
N ILE A 86 3.04 -8.96 -7.79
CA ILE A 86 2.58 -8.20 -8.96
C ILE A 86 3.77 -7.65 -9.76
N ALA A 87 4.79 -7.10 -9.10
CA ALA A 87 5.96 -6.55 -9.75
C ALA A 87 6.70 -7.59 -10.57
N THR A 88 6.87 -8.79 -10.01
CA THR A 88 7.52 -9.90 -10.71
C THR A 88 6.67 -10.41 -11.88
N GLN A 89 5.38 -10.64 -11.66
CA GLN A 89 4.51 -11.30 -12.64
C GLN A 89 4.02 -10.37 -13.76
N VAL A 90 3.86 -9.08 -13.47
CA VAL A 90 3.23 -8.07 -14.36
C VAL A 90 4.27 -7.11 -14.93
N TYR A 91 5.24 -6.67 -14.12
CA TYR A 91 6.22 -5.66 -14.52
C TYR A 91 7.62 -6.22 -14.83
N GLY A 92 7.88 -7.50 -14.54
CA GLY A 92 9.18 -8.13 -14.79
C GLY A 92 9.47 -8.46 -16.25
N ASN A 93 8.45 -8.59 -17.10
CA ASN A 93 8.61 -8.89 -18.53
C ASN A 93 8.15 -7.73 -19.43
N ASN A 94 9.13 -7.00 -19.99
CA ASN A 94 8.89 -5.86 -20.88
C ASN A 94 8.35 -6.28 -22.26
N GLN A 95 8.49 -7.54 -22.66
CA GLN A 95 8.00 -8.07 -23.94
C GLN A 95 6.55 -8.56 -23.87
N MET A 96 5.91 -8.50 -22.71
CA MET A 96 4.52 -8.93 -22.55
C MET A 96 3.55 -7.96 -23.22
N GLU A 97 2.63 -8.50 -24.02
CA GLU A 97 1.58 -7.72 -24.67
C GLU A 97 0.67 -7.01 -23.64
N PRO A 98 0.18 -5.78 -23.93
CA PRO A 98 -0.63 -5.01 -22.98
C PRO A 98 -1.89 -5.74 -22.47
N SER A 99 -2.54 -6.52 -23.33
CA SER A 99 -3.73 -7.32 -22.97
C SER A 99 -3.38 -8.44 -21.98
N GLN A 100 -2.27 -9.14 -22.22
CA GLN A 100 -1.76 -10.20 -21.34
C GLN A 100 -1.34 -9.61 -19.98
N ARG A 101 -0.67 -8.44 -19.99
CA ARG A 101 -0.30 -7.74 -18.76
C ARG A 101 -1.52 -7.37 -17.93
N SER A 102 -2.56 -6.84 -18.58
CA SER A 102 -3.83 -6.50 -17.92
C SER A 102 -4.52 -7.74 -17.34
N MET A 103 -4.55 -8.86 -18.06
CA MET A 103 -5.11 -10.12 -17.56
C MET A 103 -4.35 -10.66 -16.35
N LYS A 104 -3.01 -10.60 -16.37
CA LYS A 104 -2.20 -11.01 -15.21
C LYS A 104 -2.42 -10.12 -14.00
N LEU A 105 -2.45 -8.80 -14.19
CA LEU A 105 -2.72 -7.85 -13.10
C LEU A 105 -4.09 -8.10 -12.50
N ARG A 106 -5.11 -8.29 -13.35
CA ARG A 106 -6.46 -8.64 -12.91
C ARG A 106 -6.46 -9.91 -12.07
N LYS A 107 -5.80 -10.97 -12.53
CA LYS A 107 -5.71 -12.23 -11.79
C LYS A 107 -5.04 -12.05 -10.43
N CYS A 108 -3.91 -11.35 -10.36
CA CYS A 108 -3.23 -11.08 -9.10
C CYS A 108 -4.13 -10.31 -8.11
N LEU A 109 -4.91 -9.35 -8.60
CA LEU A 109 -5.87 -8.60 -7.79
C LEU A 109 -7.04 -9.48 -7.31
N GLU A 110 -7.56 -10.34 -8.17
CA GLU A 110 -8.62 -11.30 -7.81
C GLU A 110 -8.14 -12.30 -6.76
N ASP A 111 -6.89 -12.72 -6.82
CA ASP A 111 -6.30 -13.64 -5.83
C ASP A 111 -6.07 -12.92 -4.50
N ALA A 112 -5.51 -11.71 -4.50
CA ALA A 112 -5.37 -10.87 -3.31
C ALA A 112 -6.72 -10.54 -2.63
N LEU A 113 -7.81 -10.47 -3.40
CA LEU A 113 -9.17 -10.27 -2.90
C LEU A 113 -9.74 -11.52 -2.21
N LYS A 114 -9.28 -12.73 -2.55
CA LYS A 114 -9.77 -13.99 -1.94
C LYS A 114 -9.06 -14.31 -0.62
N GLU A 115 -7.86 -13.75 -0.42
CA GLU A 115 -7.04 -13.95 0.77
C GLU A 115 -7.41 -13.01 1.93
N LYS A 116 -8.37 -12.09 1.71
CA LYS A 116 -8.97 -11.19 2.70
C LYS A 116 -10.42 -11.55 2.96
#